data_AF-A0A2P1PVN0-F1
#
_entry.id   AF-A0A2P1PVN0-F1
#
_cell.length_a   1.000
_cell.length_b   1.000
_cell.length_c   1.000
_cell.angle_alpha   90.00
_cell.angle_beta   90.00
_cell.angle_gamma   90.00
#
_symmetry.space_group_name_H-M   'P 1'
#
loop_
_entity.id
_entity.type
_entity.pdbx_description
1 polymer ?
#
loop_
_entity_poly.entity_id
_entity_poly.type
_entity_poly.pdbx_seq_one_letter_code
_entity_poly.pdbx_strand_id
1 'polypeptide(L)'
;MRRSALALVAVLACGIGLDARAARQDAPPPACVERLDELPLLAPTPPGKRKPKPLPFARHASCFRHGDGSEEPVVLFALDQAAPFEIQASIDNRQGKILAARVEALDAQFERIAAYPFDAFTRRGGMYSLSLFSNDPERPVRYVLVTIDPDAVGRFDQRLMSGVATFPLPGGAYNHAYESALRSEMSDTGWIAIAVTPLTETP
;
A
#
# COMPACT_ATOMS: atom_id res chain seq x y z
N MET A 1 -58.68 -52.04 20.52
CA MET A 1 -58.74 -52.54 21.91
C MET A 1 -57.42 -52.22 22.60
N ARG A 2 -57.50 -51.56 23.77
CA ARG A 2 -56.62 -51.54 24.96
C ARG A 2 -55.09 -51.56 24.79
N ARG A 3 -54.24 -50.82 25.50
CA ARG A 3 -54.23 -49.72 26.51
C ARG A 3 -52.72 -49.53 26.79
N SER A 4 -52.17 -48.31 26.79
CA SER A 4 -51.58 -47.61 27.98
C SER A 4 -50.56 -48.47 28.78
N ALA A 5 -49.31 -48.06 29.06
CA ALA A 5 -48.84 -46.87 29.78
C ALA A 5 -47.29 -46.77 29.66
N LEU A 6 -46.61 -45.62 29.47
CA LEU A 6 -46.44 -44.41 30.31
C LEU A 6 -45.25 -44.50 31.29
N ALA A 7 -44.21 -43.69 31.04
CA ALA A 7 -43.29 -43.01 31.98
C ALA A 7 -42.05 -42.56 31.16
N LEU A 8 -41.79 -41.30 30.80
CA LEU A 8 -41.90 -39.99 31.47
C LEU A 8 -41.03 -39.87 32.72
N VAL A 9 -39.81 -39.33 32.59
CA VAL A 9 -39.26 -38.26 33.43
C VAL A 9 -38.26 -37.44 32.61
N ALA A 10 -38.59 -36.17 32.44
CA ALA A 10 -37.73 -35.08 31.99
C ALA A 10 -36.94 -34.51 33.19
N VAL A 11 -35.89 -33.71 32.94
CA VAL A 11 -35.71 -32.36 33.55
C VAL A 11 -34.32 -31.76 33.26
N LEU A 12 -34.39 -30.57 32.65
CA LEU A 12 -33.55 -29.36 32.70
C LEU A 12 -32.02 -29.46 32.49
N ALA A 13 -31.48 -28.89 31.40
CA ALA A 13 -31.32 -27.44 31.13
C ALA A 13 -30.25 -26.78 32.01
N CYS A 14 -29.04 -26.67 31.47
CA CYS A 14 -28.14 -25.55 31.70
C CYS A 14 -27.60 -25.13 30.34
N GLY A 15 -28.30 -24.20 29.70
CA GLY A 15 -27.70 -23.34 28.71
C GLY A 15 -26.81 -22.35 29.45
N ILE A 16 -25.54 -22.29 29.06
CA ILE A 16 -24.72 -21.09 29.23
C ILE A 16 -24.03 -20.89 27.88
N GLY A 17 -24.58 -19.95 27.11
CA GLY A 17 -24.06 -19.57 25.82
C GLY A 17 -22.64 -19.04 25.94
N LEU A 18 -21.74 -19.66 25.19
CA LEU A 18 -20.45 -19.09 24.85
C LEU A 18 -20.57 -18.41 23.49
N ASP A 19 -21.51 -17.47 23.36
CA ASP A 19 -21.47 -16.45 22.31
C ASP A 19 -20.56 -15.31 22.77
N ALA A 20 -19.27 -15.62 22.94
CA ALA A 20 -18.22 -14.61 22.98
C ALA A 20 -17.78 -14.29 21.54
N ARG A 21 -18.74 -13.93 20.67
CA ARG A 21 -18.42 -13.09 19.52
C ARG A 21 -18.19 -11.71 20.10
N ALA A 22 -16.93 -11.43 20.43
CA ALA A 22 -16.48 -10.07 20.68
C ALA A 22 -16.99 -9.21 19.53
N ALA A 23 -18.00 -8.41 19.80
CA ALA A 23 -18.36 -7.27 18.99
C ALA A 23 -17.07 -6.48 18.83
N ARG A 24 -16.45 -6.54 17.64
CA ARG A 24 -15.52 -5.50 17.22
C ARG A 24 -16.34 -4.23 17.37
N GLN A 25 -15.98 -3.42 18.36
CA GLN A 25 -16.51 -2.08 18.46
C GLN A 25 -16.19 -1.43 17.11
N ASP A 26 -17.25 -1.13 16.35
CA ASP A 26 -17.19 -0.23 15.21
C ASP A 26 -16.74 1.12 15.77
N ALA A 27 -15.42 1.29 15.88
CA ALA A 27 -14.84 2.59 16.12
C ALA A 27 -15.39 3.50 15.01
N PRO A 28 -15.92 4.69 15.34
CA PRO A 28 -16.34 5.62 14.31
C PRO A 28 -15.17 5.83 13.35
N PRO A 29 -15.41 5.81 12.02
CA PRO A 29 -14.34 6.03 11.06
C PRO A 29 -13.61 7.32 11.44
N PRO A 30 -12.27 7.32 11.43
CA PRO A 30 -11.51 8.50 11.81
C PRO A 30 -12.00 9.68 10.98
N ALA A 31 -12.40 10.76 11.65
CA ALA A 31 -12.90 11.95 10.99
C ALA A 31 -11.81 12.50 10.05
N CYS A 32 -12.22 12.95 8.87
CA CYS A 32 -11.31 13.55 7.90
C CYS A 32 -10.75 14.87 8.45
N VAL A 33 -9.44 15.05 8.35
CA VAL A 33 -8.77 16.29 8.76
C VAL A 33 -8.71 17.26 7.58
N GLU A 34 -8.74 18.57 7.87
CA GLU A 34 -8.73 19.63 6.83
C GLU A 34 -7.34 20.23 6.63
N ARG A 35 -6.39 19.95 7.53
CA ARG A 35 -5.04 20.49 7.48
C ARG A 35 -4.01 19.38 7.45
N LEU A 36 -2.98 19.55 6.61
CA LEU A 36 -1.93 18.55 6.44
C LEU A 36 -1.08 18.35 7.72
N ASP A 37 -0.96 19.37 8.57
CA ASP A 37 -0.20 19.29 9.82
C ASP A 37 -0.92 18.52 10.94
N GLU A 38 -2.21 18.22 10.76
CA GLU A 38 -2.98 17.35 11.64
C GLU A 38 -2.84 15.86 11.28
N LEU A 39 -2.26 15.55 10.11
CA LEU A 39 -2.06 14.17 9.68
C LEU A 39 -0.97 13.48 10.50
N PRO A 40 -1.12 12.18 10.80
CA PRO A 40 -0.06 11.42 11.45
C PRO A 40 1.15 11.32 10.53
N LEU A 41 2.30 11.75 11.04
CA LEU A 41 3.58 11.70 10.33
C LEU A 41 4.21 10.31 10.42
N LEU A 42 4.62 9.77 9.28
CA LEU A 42 5.43 8.56 9.21
C LEU A 42 6.89 8.90 8.96
N ALA A 43 7.78 8.15 9.62
CA ALA A 43 9.20 8.20 9.32
C ALA A 43 9.49 7.36 8.05
N PRO A 44 10.26 7.89 7.08
CA PRO A 44 10.72 7.12 5.94
C PRO A 44 11.69 6.01 6.40
N THR A 45 11.94 5.05 5.52
CA THR A 45 12.97 4.05 5.80
C THR A 45 14.35 4.74 5.83
N PRO A 46 15.13 4.58 6.91
CA PRO A 46 16.43 5.22 7.02
C PRO A 46 17.44 4.64 6.02
N PRO A 47 18.49 5.41 5.67
CA PRO A 47 19.57 4.95 4.81
C PRO A 47 20.30 3.74 5.42
N GLY A 48 20.86 2.88 4.57
CA GLY A 48 21.68 1.73 4.98
C GLY A 48 20.91 0.41 5.20
N LYS A 49 19.57 0.41 5.15
CA LYS A 49 18.81 -0.84 5.05
C LYS A 49 18.84 -1.34 3.60
N ARG A 50 19.18 -2.62 3.40
CA ARG A 50 19.30 -3.24 2.07
C ARG A 50 18.03 -3.13 1.21
N LYS A 51 16.84 -3.02 1.81
CA LYS A 51 15.56 -2.79 1.11
C LYS A 51 14.62 -1.94 1.96
N PRO A 52 13.96 -0.92 1.39
CA PRO A 52 12.84 -0.22 2.01
C PRO A 52 11.77 -1.21 2.47
N LYS A 53 11.16 -0.99 3.64
CA LYS A 53 10.06 -1.86 4.10
C LYS A 53 8.75 -1.30 3.55
N PRO A 54 8.08 -2.01 2.63
CA PRO A 54 6.80 -1.56 2.11
C PRO A 54 5.71 -1.67 3.17
N LEU A 55 4.89 -0.64 3.21
CA LEU A 55 3.77 -0.47 4.13
C LEU A 55 2.45 -0.57 3.34
N PRO A 56 1.43 -1.27 3.88
CA PRO A 56 0.12 -1.32 3.26
C PRO A 56 -0.56 0.05 3.37
N PHE A 57 -0.78 0.71 2.23
CA PHE A 57 -1.29 2.08 2.16
C PHE A 57 -2.58 2.26 2.96
N ALA A 58 -3.59 1.41 2.73
CA ALA A 58 -4.89 1.48 3.39
C ALA A 58 -4.86 1.36 4.93
N ARG A 59 -3.78 0.83 5.54
CA ARG A 59 -3.64 0.76 7.00
C ARG A 59 -3.03 2.01 7.61
N HIS A 60 -2.33 2.80 6.80
CA HIS A 60 -1.60 3.98 7.23
C HIS A 60 -2.23 5.26 6.69
N ALA A 61 -3.08 5.16 5.68
CA ALA A 61 -3.80 6.28 5.13
C ALA A 61 -4.76 6.86 6.15
N SER A 62 -4.76 8.18 6.24
CA SER A 62 -5.76 8.98 6.96
C SER A 62 -6.66 9.66 5.93
N CYS A 63 -7.89 9.96 6.31
CA CYS A 63 -8.78 10.73 5.45
C CYS A 63 -8.39 12.22 5.50
N PHE A 64 -8.15 12.84 4.36
CA PHE A 64 -7.93 14.27 4.22
C PHE A 64 -9.07 14.89 3.42
N ARG A 65 -9.60 16.00 3.91
CA ARG A 65 -10.64 16.78 3.25
C ARG A 65 -10.04 18.05 2.67
N HIS A 66 -10.13 18.18 1.36
CA HIS A 66 -9.73 19.37 0.62
C HIS A 66 -10.71 20.52 0.84
N GLY A 67 -10.27 21.75 0.55
CA GLY A 67 -11.10 22.95 0.68
C GLY A 67 -12.33 22.99 -0.24
N ASP A 68 -12.35 22.17 -1.30
CA ASP A 68 -13.51 21.97 -2.17
C ASP A 68 -14.53 20.94 -1.64
N GLY A 69 -14.24 20.36 -0.46
CA GLY A 69 -15.06 19.34 0.19
C GLY A 69 -14.79 17.92 -0.30
N SER A 70 -13.88 17.71 -1.26
CA SER A 70 -13.47 16.36 -1.67
C SER A 70 -12.64 15.69 -0.57
N GLU A 71 -12.82 14.39 -0.41
CA GLU A 71 -12.11 13.59 0.58
C GLU A 71 -11.25 12.54 -0.14
N GLU A 72 -9.99 12.41 0.27
CA GLU A 72 -9.12 11.37 -0.26
C GLU A 72 -8.24 10.73 0.84
N PRO A 73 -7.88 9.45 0.69
CA PRO A 73 -6.92 8.81 1.59
C PRO A 73 -5.51 9.31 1.30
N VAL A 74 -4.78 9.70 2.35
CA VAL A 74 -3.41 10.22 2.22
C VAL A 74 -2.48 9.63 3.27
N VAL A 75 -1.20 9.54 2.93
CA VAL A 75 -0.11 9.21 3.86
C VAL A 75 0.95 10.30 3.78
N LEU A 76 1.35 10.83 4.94
CA LEU A 76 2.34 11.90 5.02
C LEU A 76 3.63 11.38 5.67
N PHE A 77 4.75 11.54 4.98
CA PHE A 77 6.08 11.19 5.49
C PHE A 77 6.87 12.45 5.84
N ALA A 78 7.45 12.48 7.04
CA ALA A 78 8.35 13.55 7.48
C ALA A 78 9.80 13.23 7.12
N LEU A 79 10.50 14.18 6.49
CA LEU A 79 11.89 14.01 6.09
C LEU A 79 12.82 14.71 7.09
N ASP A 80 13.30 13.95 8.07
CA ASP A 80 14.20 14.45 9.12
C ASP A 80 15.68 14.56 8.65
N GLN A 81 15.92 15.00 7.42
CA GLN A 81 17.28 15.15 6.86
C GLN A 81 17.51 16.55 6.31
N ALA A 82 18.74 17.03 6.47
CA ALA A 82 19.21 18.22 5.78
C ALA A 82 19.60 17.83 4.35
N ALA A 83 19.23 18.67 3.37
CA ALA A 83 19.67 18.52 1.98
C ALA A 83 21.22 18.55 1.89
N PRO A 84 21.84 17.88 0.90
CA PRO A 84 21.20 17.17 -0.20
C PRO A 84 20.89 15.68 0.10
N PHE A 85 19.74 15.20 -0.38
CA PHE A 85 19.35 13.80 -0.28
C PHE A 85 18.47 13.35 -1.45
N GLU A 86 18.46 12.04 -1.70
CA GLU A 86 17.54 11.36 -2.61
C GLU A 86 16.38 10.77 -1.80
N ILE A 87 15.16 10.98 -2.30
CA ILE A 87 13.94 10.30 -1.86
C ILE A 87 13.64 9.23 -2.90
N GLN A 88 13.55 7.97 -2.48
CA GLN A 88 13.10 6.88 -3.31
C GLN A 88 11.72 6.41 -2.87
N ALA A 89 10.74 6.56 -3.74
CA ALA A 89 9.42 5.97 -3.58
C ALA A 89 9.33 4.69 -4.40
N SER A 90 8.89 3.59 -3.78
CA SER A 90 8.72 2.30 -4.44
C SER A 90 7.36 1.68 -4.16
N ILE A 91 6.71 1.18 -5.20
CA ILE A 91 5.42 0.49 -5.14
C ILE A 91 5.66 -0.96 -5.58
N ASP A 92 5.33 -1.89 -4.70
CA ASP A 92 5.43 -3.31 -4.98
C ASP A 92 4.11 -3.82 -5.57
N ASN A 93 4.20 -4.57 -6.67
CA ASN A 93 3.11 -5.44 -7.08
C ASN A 93 3.05 -6.65 -6.14
N ARG A 94 2.05 -6.67 -5.24
CA ARG A 94 1.80 -7.80 -4.36
C ARG A 94 0.38 -8.27 -4.54
N GLN A 95 0.21 -9.60 -4.59
CA GLN A 95 -1.10 -10.23 -4.74
C GLN A 95 -1.86 -9.74 -6.00
N GLY A 96 -1.14 -9.34 -7.05
CA GLY A 96 -1.73 -8.84 -8.31
C GLY A 96 -2.28 -7.41 -8.22
N LYS A 97 -2.01 -6.68 -7.14
CA LYS A 97 -2.42 -5.29 -6.95
C LYS A 97 -1.22 -4.36 -6.95
N ILE A 98 -1.37 -3.24 -7.65
CA ILE A 98 -0.40 -2.14 -7.71
C ILE A 98 -1.10 -0.90 -7.16
N LEU A 99 -0.45 -0.20 -6.23
CA LEU A 99 -0.99 1.07 -5.74
C LEU A 99 -0.90 2.11 -6.87
N ALA A 100 -2.02 2.67 -7.29
CA ALA A 100 -2.09 3.82 -8.20
C ALA A 100 -1.69 5.09 -7.44
N ALA A 101 -0.42 5.23 -7.05
CA ALA A 101 0.00 6.32 -6.17
C ALA A 101 0.35 7.60 -6.95
N ARG A 102 -0.04 8.74 -6.39
CA ARG A 102 0.53 10.06 -6.68
C ARG A 102 1.45 10.45 -5.52
N VAL A 103 2.61 11.01 -5.83
CA VAL A 103 3.60 11.46 -4.83
C VAL A 103 3.81 12.96 -4.97
N GLU A 104 3.72 13.70 -3.87
CA GLU A 104 3.94 15.14 -3.83
C GLU A 104 5.06 15.48 -2.84
N ALA A 105 6.00 16.31 -3.28
CA ALA A 105 7.06 16.85 -2.46
C ALA A 105 6.61 18.21 -1.91
N LEU A 106 6.67 18.36 -0.59
CA LEU A 106 6.21 19.57 0.11
C LEU A 106 7.36 20.22 0.89
N ASP A 107 7.32 21.55 1.03
CA ASP A 107 8.24 22.31 1.88
C ASP A 107 7.79 22.34 3.35
N ALA A 108 8.48 23.12 4.18
CA ALA A 108 8.20 23.24 5.61
C ALA A 108 6.82 23.81 5.94
N GLN A 109 6.21 24.53 4.99
CA GLN A 109 4.89 25.15 5.12
C GLN A 109 3.78 24.26 4.54
N PHE A 110 4.10 23.02 4.15
CA PHE A 110 3.21 22.11 3.42
C PHE A 110 2.82 22.63 2.03
N GLU A 111 3.54 23.62 1.51
CA GLU A 111 3.33 24.11 0.15
C GLU A 111 3.97 23.13 -0.83
N ARG A 112 3.27 22.88 -1.92
CA ARG A 112 3.71 21.93 -2.94
C ARG A 112 4.91 22.48 -3.70
N ILE A 113 6.00 21.71 -3.71
CA ILE A 113 7.18 21.95 -4.56
C ILE A 113 6.98 21.25 -5.91
N ALA A 114 6.58 19.99 -5.89
CA ALA A 114 6.38 19.18 -7.09
C ALA A 114 5.36 18.06 -6.84
N ALA A 115 4.68 17.61 -7.90
CA ALA A 115 3.78 16.45 -7.89
C ALA A 115 4.13 15.49 -9.02
N TYR A 116 4.03 14.20 -8.72
CA TYR A 116 4.42 13.10 -9.59
C TYR A 116 3.26 12.11 -9.68
N PRO A 117 2.54 12.07 -10.82
CA PRO A 117 1.49 11.08 -11.04
C PRO A 117 2.10 9.67 -11.17
N PHE A 118 1.25 8.64 -11.19
CA PHE A 118 1.69 7.25 -11.28
C PHE A 118 2.53 6.99 -12.55
N ASP A 119 2.22 7.65 -13.66
CA ASP A 119 2.97 7.51 -14.92
C ASP A 119 4.41 8.06 -14.84
N ALA A 120 4.76 8.84 -13.79
CA ALA A 120 6.13 9.27 -13.53
C ALA A 120 7.00 8.14 -12.94
N PHE A 121 6.40 7.04 -12.48
CA PHE A 121 7.15 5.91 -11.92
C PHE A 121 7.78 5.06 -13.02
N THR A 122 9.05 4.73 -12.84
CA THR A 122 9.74 3.78 -13.69
C THR A 122 9.45 2.35 -13.24
N ARG A 123 8.95 1.51 -14.14
CA ARG A 123 8.72 0.09 -13.89
C ARG A 123 10.01 -0.72 -14.02
N ARG A 124 10.35 -1.50 -13.00
CA ARG A 124 11.46 -2.46 -12.99
C ARG A 124 11.00 -3.78 -12.40
N GLY A 125 10.74 -4.76 -13.27
CA GLY A 125 10.18 -6.01 -12.79
C GLY A 125 8.83 -5.76 -12.11
N GLY A 126 8.55 -6.44 -11.01
CA GLY A 126 7.30 -6.29 -10.25
C GLY A 126 7.22 -5.04 -9.36
N MET A 127 8.09 -4.06 -9.58
CA MET A 127 8.20 -2.87 -8.76
C MET A 127 8.15 -1.63 -9.63
N TYR A 128 7.50 -0.59 -9.14
CA TYR A 128 7.52 0.76 -9.70
C TYR A 128 8.36 1.62 -8.77
N SER A 129 9.25 2.43 -9.33
CA SER A 129 10.16 3.28 -8.54
C SER A 129 10.21 4.70 -9.09
N LEU A 130 10.20 5.68 -8.20
CA LEU A 130 10.40 7.09 -8.46
C LEU A 130 11.54 7.58 -7.57
N SER A 131 12.49 8.30 -8.15
CA SER A 131 13.56 8.98 -7.43
C SER A 131 13.37 10.48 -7.53
N LEU A 132 13.41 11.17 -6.39
CA LEU A 132 13.36 12.62 -6.29
C LEU A 132 14.64 13.09 -5.59
N PHE A 133 15.17 14.24 -6.00
CA PHE A 133 16.37 14.79 -5.39
C PHE A 133 16.04 16.13 -4.75
N SER A 134 16.30 16.25 -3.45
CA SER A 134 16.19 17.52 -2.72
C SER A 134 17.58 18.13 -2.62
N ASN A 135 17.87 19.08 -3.50
CA ASN A 135 19.16 19.77 -3.58
C ASN A 135 19.03 21.31 -3.44
N ASP A 136 17.81 21.85 -3.45
CA ASP A 136 17.56 23.28 -3.29
C ASP A 136 17.62 23.69 -1.80
N PRO A 137 18.60 24.50 -1.38
CA PRO A 137 18.71 24.97 -0.01
C PRO A 137 17.70 26.06 0.35
N GLU A 138 17.15 26.79 -0.62
CA GLU A 138 16.18 27.86 -0.39
C GLU A 138 14.77 27.29 -0.19
N ARG A 139 14.46 26.17 -0.86
CA ARG A 139 13.18 25.47 -0.74
C ARG A 139 13.35 23.97 -0.54
N PRO A 140 13.88 23.54 0.64
CA PRO A 140 14.14 22.13 0.91
C PRO A 140 12.84 21.33 1.03
N VAL A 141 12.82 20.13 0.47
CA VAL A 141 11.71 19.19 0.68
C VAL A 141 11.71 18.75 2.15
N ARG A 142 10.59 18.93 2.84
CA ARG A 142 10.41 18.52 4.25
C ARG A 142 9.42 17.39 4.42
N TYR A 143 8.48 17.25 3.50
CA TYR A 143 7.49 16.20 3.56
C TYR A 143 7.27 15.56 2.20
N VAL A 144 6.84 14.30 2.23
CA VAL A 144 6.33 13.58 1.07
C VAL A 144 4.91 13.16 1.37
N LEU A 145 3.97 13.70 0.60
CA LEU A 145 2.57 13.30 0.63
C LEU A 145 2.34 12.22 -0.44
N VAL A 146 1.70 11.14 -0.05
CA VAL A 146 1.30 10.06 -0.95
C VAL A 146 -0.22 10.01 -0.97
N THR A 147 -0.79 10.16 -2.15
CA THR A 147 -2.24 10.05 -2.39
C THR A 147 -2.51 9.04 -3.50
N ILE A 148 -3.79 8.89 -3.88
CA ILE A 148 -4.18 8.08 -5.03
C ILE A 148 -4.19 8.95 -6.29
N ASP A 149 -3.64 8.42 -7.37
CA ASP A 149 -3.75 8.99 -8.71
C ASP A 149 -5.05 8.49 -9.36
N PRO A 150 -6.10 9.32 -9.47
CA PRO A 150 -7.39 8.89 -9.99
C PRO A 150 -7.33 8.46 -11.46
N ASP A 151 -6.41 9.02 -12.25
CA ASP A 151 -6.25 8.69 -13.66
C ASP A 151 -5.60 7.31 -13.87
N ALA A 152 -4.95 6.80 -12.82
CA ALA A 152 -4.30 5.50 -12.85
C ALA A 152 -5.18 4.36 -12.33
N VAL A 153 -6.15 4.65 -11.46
CA VAL A 153 -7.04 3.62 -10.87
C VAL A 153 -7.86 2.91 -11.96
N GLY A 154 -7.95 1.58 -11.86
CA GLY A 154 -8.69 0.74 -12.80
C GLY A 154 -7.93 0.44 -14.10
N ARG A 155 -6.75 1.04 -14.32
CA ARG A 155 -5.81 0.58 -15.35
C ARG A 155 -5.22 -0.77 -14.96
N PHE A 156 -4.61 -1.43 -15.94
CA PHE A 156 -3.99 -2.73 -15.75
C PHE A 156 -2.56 -2.75 -16.26
N ASP A 157 -1.66 -3.32 -15.47
CA ASP A 157 -0.33 -3.70 -15.89
C ASP A 157 -0.38 -5.13 -16.44
N GLN A 158 -0.05 -5.30 -17.72
CA GLN A 158 0.03 -6.61 -18.35
C GLN A 158 1.50 -7.02 -18.54
N ARG A 159 1.78 -8.29 -18.25
CA ARG A 159 3.08 -8.94 -18.41
C ARG A 159 2.91 -10.17 -19.25
N LEU A 160 3.61 -10.24 -20.36
CA LEU A 160 3.79 -11.49 -21.08
C LEU A 160 5.00 -12.18 -20.49
N MET A 161 4.80 -13.40 -20.02
CA MET A 161 5.87 -14.28 -19.56
C MET A 161 5.92 -15.49 -20.48
N SER A 162 7.12 -15.85 -20.91
CA SER A 162 7.36 -17.06 -21.67
C SER A 162 8.10 -18.04 -20.77
N GLY A 163 7.71 -19.30 -20.79
CA GLY A 163 8.31 -20.34 -19.99
C GLY A 163 8.37 -21.66 -20.73
N VAL A 164 9.17 -22.59 -20.20
CA VAL A 164 9.24 -23.97 -20.68
C VAL A 164 8.90 -24.87 -19.51
N ALA A 165 7.89 -25.71 -19.70
CA ALA A 165 7.58 -26.79 -18.79
C ALA A 165 8.27 -28.06 -19.29
N THR A 166 9.11 -28.66 -18.45
CA THR A 166 9.80 -29.93 -18.76
C THR A 166 9.12 -31.07 -18.02
N PHE A 167 8.62 -32.04 -18.79
CA PHE A 167 7.98 -33.25 -18.27
C PHE A 167 8.91 -34.45 -18.47
N PRO A 168 9.37 -35.12 -17.40
CA PRO A 168 10.16 -36.33 -17.54
C PRO A 168 9.28 -37.47 -18.08
N LEU A 169 9.78 -38.22 -19.07
CA LEU A 169 9.13 -39.38 -19.65
C LEU A 169 10.07 -40.60 -19.61
N PRO A 170 9.56 -41.84 -19.59
CA PRO A 170 10.41 -43.00 -19.81
C PRO A 170 11.14 -42.89 -21.16
N GLY A 171 12.48 -42.82 -21.13
CA GLY A 171 13.31 -42.68 -22.32
C GLY A 171 13.67 -41.24 -22.73
N GLY A 172 13.28 -40.21 -21.98
CA GLY A 172 13.71 -38.83 -22.27
C GLY A 172 12.97 -37.74 -21.49
N ALA A 173 13.00 -36.52 -22.03
CA ALA A 173 12.25 -35.38 -21.50
C ALA A 173 11.46 -34.71 -22.62
N TYR A 174 10.22 -34.33 -22.32
CA TYR A 174 9.38 -33.53 -23.21
C TYR A 174 9.36 -32.09 -22.72
N ASN A 175 9.67 -31.14 -23.61
CA ASN A 175 9.66 -29.71 -23.30
C ASN A 175 8.48 -29.05 -24.00
N HIS A 176 7.64 -28.35 -23.25
CA HIS A 176 6.51 -27.58 -23.75
C HIS A 176 6.73 -26.10 -23.47
N ALA A 177 6.89 -25.30 -24.54
CA ALA A 177 6.92 -23.84 -24.42
C ALA A 177 5.50 -23.31 -24.20
N TYR A 178 5.35 -22.34 -23.30
CA TYR A 178 4.08 -21.67 -23.07
C TYR A 178 4.29 -20.17 -22.90
N GLU A 179 3.25 -19.41 -23.22
CA GLU A 179 3.13 -17.99 -22.93
C GLU A 179 2.00 -17.80 -21.92
N SER A 180 2.20 -16.94 -20.94
CA SER A 180 1.17 -16.53 -20.00
C SER A 180 1.12 -15.02 -19.88
N ALA A 181 -0.10 -14.49 -19.77
CA ALA A 181 -0.32 -13.09 -19.46
C ALA A 181 -0.64 -12.96 -17.97
N LEU A 182 0.23 -12.30 -17.22
CA LEU A 182 -0.07 -11.85 -15.86
C LEU A 182 -0.64 -10.43 -15.95
N ARG A 183 -1.84 -10.23 -15.42
CA ARG A 183 -2.50 -8.94 -15.33
C ARG A 183 -2.52 -8.52 -13.87
N SER A 184 -2.15 -7.28 -13.60
CA SER A 184 -2.22 -6.68 -12.27
C SER A 184 -2.99 -5.38 -12.33
N GLU A 185 -3.92 -5.20 -11.41
CA GLU A 185 -4.79 -4.04 -11.38
C GLU A 185 -4.13 -2.91 -10.61
N MET A 186 -4.25 -1.69 -11.15
CA MET A 186 -3.90 -0.48 -10.44
C MET A 186 -5.09 -0.08 -9.57
N SER A 187 -4.91 -0.11 -8.26
CA SER A 187 -5.97 0.12 -7.27
C SER A 187 -5.60 1.21 -6.26
N ASP A 188 -6.63 1.67 -5.55
CA ASP A 188 -6.55 2.53 -4.36
C ASP A 188 -5.90 1.83 -3.13
N THR A 189 -5.74 0.50 -3.21
CA THR A 189 -5.07 -0.32 -2.22
C THR A 189 -3.75 -0.86 -2.76
N GLY A 190 -2.77 -1.03 -1.88
CA GLY A 190 -1.47 -1.56 -2.27
C GLY A 190 -0.40 -1.29 -1.24
N TRP A 191 0.85 -1.37 -1.67
CA TRP A 191 2.01 -1.22 -0.81
C TRP A 191 2.96 -0.17 -1.35
N ILE A 192 3.39 0.72 -0.47
CA ILE A 192 4.39 1.74 -0.79
C ILE A 192 5.50 1.74 0.24
N ALA A 193 6.72 2.00 -0.20
CA ALA A 193 7.84 2.31 0.67
C ALA A 193 8.44 3.64 0.25
N ILE A 194 8.74 4.48 1.22
CA ILE A 194 9.56 5.68 1.05
C ILE A 194 10.89 5.43 1.75
N ALA A 195 11.99 5.71 1.08
CA ALA A 195 13.33 5.68 1.64
C ALA A 195 14.05 6.99 1.33
N VAL A 196 14.94 7.40 2.24
CA VAL A 196 15.74 8.61 2.07
C VAL A 196 17.21 8.24 2.19
N THR A 197 18.01 8.67 1.21
CA THR A 197 19.45 8.44 1.19
C THR A 197 20.18 9.78 1.09
N PRO A 198 21.05 10.14 2.05
CA PRO A 198 21.84 11.35 1.94
C PRO A 198 22.77 11.24 0.72
N LEU A 199 22.83 12.30 -0.08
CA LEU A 199 23.78 12.40 -1.18
C LEU A 199 25.11 12.81 -0.57
N THR A 200 25.95 11.83 -0.27
CA THR A 200 27.35 12.12 0.08
C THR A 200 28.06 12.52 -1.21
N GLU A 201 28.64 13.72 -1.24
CA GLU A 201 29.62 14.08 -2.26
C GLU A 201 30.69 12.99 -2.25
N THR A 202 30.74 12.21 -3.33
CA THR A 202 31.81 11.23 -3.48
C THR A 202 33.09 12.04 -3.75
N PRO A 203 34.14 11.93 -2.91
CA PRO A 203 35.38 12.68 -3.09
C PRO A 203 36.13 12.27 -4.37
#